data_AF-A0AA92I4N2-F1
#
_entry.id   AF-A0AA92I4N2-F1
#
_cell.length_a   1.000
_cell.length_b   1.000
_cell.length_c   1.000
_cell.angle_alpha   90.00
_cell.angle_beta   90.00
_cell.angle_gamma   90.00
#
_symmetry.space_group_name_H-M   'P 1'
#
loop_
_entity.id
_entity.type
_entity.pdbx_description
1 polymer ?
#
loop_
_entity_poly.entity_id
_entity_poly.type
_entity_poly.pdbx_seq_one_letter_code
_entity_poly.pdbx_strand_id
1 'polypeptide(L)'
;MIPNPGTARRELANLGNALTLAERGLPRHTPAELMAWLVHALALCPGSIGDALLFEICGTATDVRASDAVKIAQIRKGWAAVVRAQFRRRGLSVVGGGGERRAYAA
;
A
#
# COMPACT_ATOMS: atom_id res chain seq x y z
N MET A 1 15.25 -12.37 -13.40
CA MET A 1 14.08 -11.98 -14.22
C MET A 1 13.65 -10.59 -13.75
N ILE A 2 13.85 -9.55 -14.56
CA ILE A 2 13.47 -8.18 -14.17
C ILE A 2 11.95 -8.09 -14.28
N PRO A 3 11.20 -7.82 -13.19
CA PRO A 3 9.76 -7.77 -13.25
C PRO A 3 9.31 -6.68 -14.24
N ASN A 4 8.42 -7.06 -15.17
CA ASN A 4 7.89 -6.13 -16.16
C ASN A 4 7.16 -4.98 -15.43
N PRO A 5 7.51 -3.70 -15.68
CA PRO A 5 6.88 -2.56 -15.02
C PRO A 5 5.35 -2.49 -15.25
N GLY A 6 4.84 -3.09 -16.31
CA GLY A 6 3.40 -3.24 -16.55
C GLY A 6 2.72 -4.19 -15.56
N THR A 7 3.41 -5.25 -15.14
CA THR A 7 2.91 -6.22 -14.15
C THR A 7 2.78 -5.58 -12.79
N ALA A 8 3.83 -4.91 -12.29
CA ALA A 8 3.80 -4.24 -10.99
C ALA A 8 2.67 -3.20 -10.88
N ARG A 9 2.45 -2.41 -11.95
CA ARG A 9 1.34 -1.45 -12.00
C ARG A 9 -0.02 -2.13 -11.94
N ARG A 10 -0.21 -3.22 -12.70
CA ARG A 10 -1.47 -3.96 -12.75
C ARG A 10 -1.80 -4.60 -11.39
N GLU A 11 -0.80 -5.24 -10.77
CA GLU A 11 -0.96 -5.84 -9.44
C GLU A 11 -1.37 -4.80 -8.39
N LEU A 12 -0.72 -3.63 -8.39
CA LEU A 12 -1.09 -2.55 -7.48
C LEU A 12 -2.51 -2.02 -7.76
N ALA A 13 -2.93 -1.89 -9.02
CA ALA A 13 -4.29 -1.46 -9.34
C ALA A 13 -5.34 -2.49 -8.88
N ASN A 14 -5.09 -3.77 -9.11
CA ASN A 14 -5.98 -4.86 -8.71
C ASN A 14 -6.10 -4.96 -7.19
N LEU A 15 -4.99 -4.87 -6.46
CA LEU A 15 -4.98 -4.82 -5.00
C LEU A 15 -5.75 -3.60 -4.47
N GLY A 16 -5.58 -2.43 -5.10
CA GLY A 16 -6.32 -1.21 -4.75
C GLY A 16 -7.83 -1.35 -4.91
N ASN A 17 -8.28 -2.06 -5.95
CA ASN A 17 -9.70 -2.39 -6.16
C ASN A 17 -10.21 -3.38 -5.10
N ALA A 18 -9.46 -4.45 -4.82
CA ALA A 18 -9.82 -5.44 -3.82
C ALA A 18 -9.96 -4.83 -2.42
N LEU A 19 -9.03 -3.95 -2.03
CA LEU A 19 -9.09 -3.19 -0.79
C LEU A 19 -10.33 -2.27 -0.73
N THR A 20 -10.70 -1.66 -1.85
CA THR A 20 -11.89 -0.77 -1.91
C THR A 20 -13.18 -1.54 -1.72
N LEU A 21 -13.26 -2.77 -2.24
CA LEU A 21 -14.39 -3.66 -2.00
C LEU A 21 -14.43 -4.11 -0.54
N ALA A 22 -13.29 -4.50 0.03
CA ALA A 22 -13.17 -4.93 1.41
C ALA A 22 -13.58 -3.82 2.40
N GLU A 23 -13.14 -2.58 2.19
CA GLU A 23 -13.52 -1.41 3.01
C GLU A 23 -15.01 -1.08 2.94
N ARG A 24 -15.68 -1.42 1.83
CA ARG A 24 -17.12 -1.23 1.64
C ARG A 24 -17.95 -2.39 2.22
N GLY A 25 -17.33 -3.32 2.95
CA GLY A 25 -18.02 -4.49 3.49
C GLY A 25 -18.37 -5.54 2.44
N LEU A 26 -17.70 -5.53 1.29
CA LEU A 26 -17.87 -6.51 0.20
C LEU A 26 -16.58 -7.35 0.02
N PRO A 27 -16.10 -8.06 1.06
CA PRO A 27 -14.85 -8.80 0.97
C PRO A 27 -14.97 -9.96 -0.03
N ARG A 28 -14.08 -9.97 -1.02
CA ARG A 28 -13.83 -11.13 -1.90
C ARG A 28 -12.56 -11.90 -1.53
N HIS A 29 -11.74 -11.30 -0.69
CA HIS A 29 -10.46 -11.81 -0.21
C HIS A 29 -10.36 -11.56 1.28
N THR A 30 -9.74 -12.49 1.99
CA THR A 30 -9.41 -12.37 3.41
C THR A 30 -8.29 -11.34 3.61
N PRO A 31 -8.16 -10.74 4.80
CA PRO A 31 -7.03 -9.86 5.11
C PRO A 31 -5.66 -10.52 4.88
N ALA A 32 -5.55 -11.83 5.14
CA ALA A 32 -4.32 -12.59 4.92
C ALA A 32 -3.95 -12.66 3.43
N GLU A 33 -4.91 -12.92 2.54
CA GLU A 33 -4.69 -12.93 1.09
C GLU A 33 -4.30 -11.54 0.58
N LEU A 34 -4.96 -10.49 1.07
CA LEU A 34 -4.64 -9.11 0.72
C LEU A 34 -3.23 -8.71 1.18
N MET A 35 -2.81 -9.20 2.36
CA MET A 35 -1.47 -8.96 2.88
C MET A 35 -0.40 -9.72 2.06
N ALA A 36 -0.63 -10.99 1.74
CA ALA A 36 0.26 -11.76 0.87
C ALA A 36 0.41 -11.09 -0.50
N TRP A 37 -0.69 -10.55 -1.05
CA TRP A 37 -0.67 -9.80 -2.30
C TRP A 37 0.15 -8.51 -2.17
N LEU A 38 0.02 -7.76 -1.07
CA LEU A 38 0.84 -6.58 -0.81
C LEU A 38 2.34 -6.95 -0.75
N VAL A 39 2.70 -8.05 -0.07
CA VAL A 39 4.09 -8.55 -0.01
C VAL A 39 4.60 -8.89 -1.41
N HIS A 40 3.78 -9.55 -2.24
CA HIS A 40 4.14 -9.81 -3.63
C HIS A 40 4.36 -8.51 -4.42
N ALA A 41 3.47 -7.53 -4.28
CA ALA A 41 3.61 -6.22 -4.93
C ALA A 41 4.87 -5.46 -4.47
N LEU A 42 5.27 -5.61 -3.21
CA LEU A 42 6.52 -5.06 -2.67
C LEU A 42 7.76 -5.71 -3.29
N ALA A 43 7.74 -7.02 -3.53
CA ALA A 43 8.82 -7.71 -4.24
C ALA A 43 9.00 -7.19 -5.67
N LEU A 44 7.91 -6.80 -6.33
CA LEU A 44 7.93 -6.16 -7.66
C LEU A 44 8.37 -4.69 -7.61
N CYS A 45 8.33 -4.06 -6.44
CA CYS A 45 8.57 -2.63 -6.22
C CYS A 45 9.60 -2.40 -5.08
N PRO A 46 10.85 -2.90 -5.20
CA PRO A 46 11.82 -2.88 -4.09
C PRO A 46 12.11 -1.45 -3.64
N GLY A 47 12.22 -1.22 -2.33
CA GLY A 47 12.51 0.10 -1.72
C GLY A 47 11.36 1.12 -1.78
N SER A 48 10.12 0.65 -1.98
CA SER A 48 8.93 1.53 -2.03
C SER A 48 8.34 1.85 -0.66
N ILE A 49 8.69 1.08 0.36
CA ILE A 49 8.28 1.25 1.76
C ILE A 49 9.55 1.18 2.62
N GLY A 50 9.62 2.00 3.66
CA GLY A 50 10.68 1.91 4.67
C GLY A 50 10.38 0.83 5.71
N ASP A 51 11.44 0.22 6.25
CA ASP A 51 11.34 -0.97 7.12
C ASP A 51 10.45 -0.79 8.34
N ALA A 52 10.42 0.41 8.94
CA ALA A 52 9.56 0.72 10.08
C ALA A 52 8.07 0.61 9.74
N LEU A 53 7.66 1.10 8.58
CA LEU A 53 6.27 1.01 8.11
C LEU A 53 5.93 -0.44 7.74
N LEU A 54 6.85 -1.16 7.13
CA LEU A 54 6.66 -2.58 6.82
C LEU A 54 6.46 -3.40 8.10
N PHE A 55 7.26 -3.14 9.14
CA PHE A 55 7.15 -3.79 10.44
C PHE A 55 5.79 -3.51 11.11
N GLU A 56 5.33 -2.25 11.12
CA GLU A 56 4.02 -1.85 11.66
C GLU A 56 2.86 -2.61 10.98
N ILE A 57 2.89 -2.66 9.63
CA ILE A 57 1.84 -3.31 8.84
C ILE A 57 1.84 -4.82 9.12
N CYS A 58 3.02 -5.47 9.10
CA CYS A 58 3.15 -6.89 9.38
C CYS A 58 2.67 -7.23 10.79
N GLY A 59 3.06 -6.45 11.80
CA GLY A 59 2.65 -6.69 13.19
C GLY A 59 1.14 -6.58 13.39
N THR A 60 0.48 -5.62 12.74
CA THR A 60 -0.97 -5.46 12.86
C THR A 60 -1.74 -6.49 12.03
N ALA A 61 -1.23 -6.85 10.85
CA ALA A 61 -1.87 -7.85 9.98
C ALA A 61 -1.87 -9.25 10.61
N THR A 62 -0.86 -9.58 11.41
CA THR A 62 -0.74 -10.88 12.10
C THR A 62 -1.36 -10.90 13.50
N ASP A 63 -1.78 -9.75 14.04
CA ASP A 63 -2.42 -9.68 15.34
C ASP A 63 -3.82 -10.33 15.30
N VAL A 64 -3.99 -11.40 16.08
CA VAL A 64 -5.24 -12.15 16.20
C VAL A 64 -6.34 -11.31 16.89
N ARG A 65 -5.96 -10.32 17.71
CA ARG A 65 -6.89 -9.44 18.42
C ARG A 65 -7.39 -8.27 17.57
N ALA A 66 -6.69 -7.95 16.48
CA ALA A 66 -7.10 -6.88 15.58
C ALA A 66 -8.29 -7.32 14.73
N SER A 67 -9.30 -6.44 14.62
CA SER A 67 -10.43 -6.67 13.73
C SER A 67 -9.99 -6.64 12.26
N ASP A 68 -10.75 -7.31 11.39
CA ASP A 68 -10.46 -7.33 9.95
C ASP A 68 -10.46 -5.93 9.34
N ALA A 69 -11.34 -5.05 9.82
CA ALA A 69 -11.36 -3.65 9.40
C ALA A 69 -10.03 -2.93 9.69
N VAL A 70 -9.43 -3.17 10.86
CA VAL A 70 -8.13 -2.60 11.23
C VAL A 70 -7.02 -3.18 10.34
N LYS A 71 -7.04 -4.49 10.10
CA LYS A 71 -6.08 -5.15 9.21
C LYS A 71 -6.16 -4.60 7.80
N ILE A 72 -7.37 -4.47 7.25
CA ILE A 72 -7.60 -3.90 5.91
C ILE A 72 -7.09 -2.46 5.83
N ALA A 73 -7.36 -1.63 6.85
CA ALA A 73 -6.87 -0.25 6.90
C ALA A 73 -5.33 -0.17 6.90
N GLN A 74 -4.65 -1.08 7.59
CA GLN A 74 -3.18 -1.15 7.57
C GLN A 74 -2.63 -1.62 6.22
N ILE A 75 -3.24 -2.62 5.61
CA ILE A 75 -2.87 -3.06 4.26
C ILE A 75 -3.09 -1.92 3.25
N ARG A 76 -4.18 -1.13 3.40
CA ARG A 76 -4.45 0.07 2.59
C ARG A 76 -3.35 1.13 2.76
N LYS A 77 -2.89 1.37 3.98
CA LYS A 77 -1.77 2.28 4.28
C LYS A 77 -0.50 1.83 3.54
N GLY A 78 -0.19 0.54 3.60
CA GLY A 78 0.92 -0.07 2.87
C GLY A 78 0.81 0.13 1.37
N TRP A 79 -0.33 -0.26 0.78
CA TRP A 79 -0.60 -0.08 -0.64
C TRP A 79 -0.42 1.38 -1.08
N ALA A 80 -0.98 2.34 -0.34
CA ALA A 80 -0.86 3.76 -0.66
C ALA A 80 0.61 4.25 -0.60
N ALA A 81 1.41 3.75 0.34
CA ALA A 81 2.83 4.06 0.43
C ALA A 81 3.59 3.55 -0.81
N VAL A 82 3.33 2.31 -1.26
CA VAL A 82 3.93 1.77 -2.50
C VAL A 82 3.57 2.65 -3.69
N VAL A 83 2.27 2.93 -3.86
CA VAL A 83 1.78 3.75 -4.98
C VAL A 83 2.46 5.13 -4.97
N ARG A 84 2.51 5.82 -3.82
CA ARG A 84 3.19 7.12 -3.68
C ARG A 84 4.67 7.04 -4.04
N ALA A 85 5.38 6.00 -3.61
CA ALA A 85 6.78 5.81 -3.96
C ALA A 85 6.98 5.59 -5.47
N GLN A 86 6.11 4.82 -6.11
CA GLN A 86 6.14 4.62 -7.57
C GLN A 86 5.85 5.91 -8.35
N PHE A 87 4.94 6.77 -7.86
CA PHE A 87 4.73 8.10 -8.44
C PHE A 87 5.98 8.99 -8.29
N ARG A 88 6.57 9.04 -7.08
CA ARG A 88 7.79 9.82 -6.83
C ARG A 88 8.95 9.39 -7.73
N ARG A 89 9.12 8.09 -7.98
CA ARG A 89 10.14 7.56 -8.91
C ARG A 89 9.97 8.04 -10.34
N ARG A 90 8.77 8.46 -10.73
CA ARG A 90 8.46 9.01 -12.06
C ARG A 90 8.50 10.54 -12.08
N GLY A 91 8.99 11.18 -11.02
CA GLY A 91 8.97 12.64 -10.88
C GLY A 91 7.58 13.23 -10.62
N LEU A 92 6.60 12.39 -10.32
CA LEU A 92 5.21 12.81 -10.10
C LEU A 92 4.93 13.00 -8.61
N SER A 93 4.23 14.08 -8.28
CA SER A 93 3.73 14.33 -6.92
C SER A 93 2.23 14.06 -6.88
N VAL A 94 1.76 13.39 -5.83
CA VAL A 94 0.33 13.16 -5.62
C VAL A 94 -0.31 14.48 -5.19
N VAL A 95 -1.12 15.06 -6.08
CA VAL A 95 -1.91 16.26 -5.79
C VAL A 95 -3.13 15.82 -4.99
N GLY A 96 -3.08 15.97 -3.66
CA GLY A 96 -4.20 15.56 -2.79
C GLY A 96 -3.86 15.26 -1.33
N GLY A 97 -2.71 15.69 -0.81
CA GLY A 97 -2.43 15.70 0.63
C GLY A 97 -2.12 17.13 1.05
N GLY A 98 -3.04 17.78 1.75
CA GLY A 98 -2.88 19.16 2.18
C GLY A 98 -1.61 19.37 3.01
N GLY A 99 -0.82 20.38 2.61
CA GLY A 99 -0.25 21.33 3.56
C GLY A 99 1.07 21.01 4.25
N GLU A 100 2.15 20.66 3.55
CA GLU A 100 3.53 20.87 4.06
C GLU A 100 4.48 21.42 2.98
N ARG A 101 4.01 22.42 2.22
CA ARG A 101 4.87 23.31 1.42
C ARG A 101 4.60 24.78 1.72
N ARG A 102 4.60 25.11 3.02
CA ARG A 102 4.88 26.48 3.49
C ARG A 102 5.94 26.41 4.59
N ALA A 103 7.15 26.09 4.15
CA ALA A 103 8.37 26.55 4.80
C ALA A 103 9.26 27.11 3.68
N TYR A 104 8.78 28.19 3.08
CA TYR A 104 9.62 29.09 2.30
C TYR A 104 9.86 30.30 3.18
N ALA A 105 11.13 30.58 3.44
CA ALA A 105 11.70 31.89 3.73
C ALA A 105 10.91 32.82 4.67
N ALA A 106 11.38 32.91 5.92
CA ALA A 106 11.49 34.16 6.65
C ALA A 106 12.81 34.13 7.44
#